data_AF-A0A928SCH3-F1
#
_entry.id   AF-A0A928SCH3-F1
#
_cell.length_a   1.000
_cell.length_b   1.000
_cell.length_c   1.000
_cell.angle_alpha   90.00
_cell.angle_beta   90.00
_cell.angle_gamma   90.00
#
_symmetry.space_group_name_H-M   'P 1'
#
loop_
_entity.id
_entity.type
_entity.pdbx_description
1 polymer ?
#
loop_
_entity_poly.entity_id
_entity_poly.type
_entity_poly.pdbx_seq_one_letter_code
_entity_poly.pdbx_strand_id
1 'polypeptide(L)'
;MEDDRLELLGQVASWYYEDNLDQSVIAERIGKSRSMASRILQEAREVGLVEIKVTFPLKRDTELESFSLKHLTSGKPMFWLILLIIKTSSGSV
;
A
#
# COMPACT_ATOMS: atom_id res chain seq x y z
N MET A 1 -33.01 4.45 -0.49
CA MET A 1 -33.07 3.75 -1.80
C MET A 1 -31.70 3.73 -2.49
N GLU A 2 -30.92 4.81 -2.54
CA GLU A 2 -29.48 4.74 -2.88
C GLU A 2 -28.65 4.29 -1.67
N ASP A 3 -28.95 4.86 -0.49
CA ASP A 3 -28.23 4.57 0.76
C ASP A 3 -28.29 3.08 1.14
N ASP A 4 -29.44 2.43 1.00
CA ASP A 4 -29.60 1.00 1.29
C ASP A 4 -28.66 0.12 0.45
N ARG A 5 -28.32 0.56 -0.78
CA ARG A 5 -27.38 -0.17 -1.63
C ARG A 5 -25.95 0.02 -1.13
N LEU A 6 -25.55 1.26 -0.86
CA LEU A 6 -24.22 1.58 -0.34
C LEU A 6 -23.98 0.89 1.01
N GLU A 7 -24.99 0.81 1.87
CA GLU A 7 -24.95 0.05 3.12
C GLU A 7 -24.69 -1.44 2.87
N LEU A 8 -25.39 -2.07 1.92
CA LEU A 8 -25.15 -3.47 1.57
C LEU A 8 -23.72 -3.69 1.04
N LEU A 9 -23.24 -2.80 0.16
CA LEU A 9 -21.88 -2.89 -0.39
C LEU A 9 -20.83 -2.78 0.73
N GLY A 10 -20.98 -1.80 1.62
CA GLY A 10 -20.09 -1.59 2.76
C GLY A 10 -20.12 -2.75 3.73
N GLN A 11 -21.30 -3.28 4.06
CA GLN A 11 -21.44 -4.41 4.98
C GLN A 11 -20.78 -5.68 4.45
N VAL A 12 -20.97 -5.97 3.16
CA VAL A 12 -20.34 -7.13 2.50
C VAL A 12 -18.82 -6.96 2.41
N ALA A 13 -18.34 -5.74 2.14
CA ALA A 13 -16.90 -5.45 2.13
C ALA A 13 -16.26 -5.62 3.51
N SER A 14 -16.89 -5.11 4.58
CA SER A 14 -16.41 -5.29 5.97
C SER A 14 -16.30 -6.77 6.33
N TRP A 15 -17.33 -7.57 6.05
CA TRP A 15 -17.28 -9.01 6.29
C TRP A 15 -16.14 -9.73 5.53
N TYR A 16 -15.81 -9.28 4.32
CA TYR A 16 -14.77 -9.93 3.52
C TYR A 16 -13.35 -9.47 3.91
N TYR A 17 -13.13 -8.16 4.07
CA TYR A 17 -11.80 -7.60 4.27
C TYR A 17 -11.41 -7.44 5.75
N GLU A 18 -12.37 -7.18 6.63
CA GLU A 18 -12.13 -7.01 8.07
C GLU A 18 -12.31 -8.35 8.78
N ASP A 19 -13.44 -9.03 8.56
CA ASP A 19 -13.76 -10.29 9.24
C ASP A 19 -13.19 -11.54 8.55
N ASN A 20 -12.56 -11.40 7.37
CA ASN A 20 -12.00 -12.49 6.57
C ASN A 20 -13.00 -13.64 6.28
N LEU A 21 -14.28 -13.34 6.11
CA LEU A 21 -15.29 -14.35 5.75
C LEU A 21 -15.16 -14.77 4.28
N ASP A 22 -15.36 -16.05 4.01
CA ASP A 22 -15.44 -16.54 2.62
C ASP A 22 -16.70 -16.04 1.91
N GLN A 23 -16.59 -15.82 0.60
CA GLN A 23 -17.71 -15.34 -0.22
C GLN A 23 -18.92 -16.28 -0.22
N SER A 24 -18.73 -17.58 0.02
CA SER A 24 -19.83 -18.54 0.19
C SER A 24 -20.62 -18.28 1.48
N VAL A 25 -19.93 -18.06 2.61
CA VAL A 25 -20.54 -17.70 3.90
C VAL A 25 -21.26 -16.36 3.81
N ILE A 26 -20.64 -15.38 3.15
CA ILE A 26 -21.27 -14.07 2.91
C ILE A 26 -22.54 -14.24 2.06
N ALA A 27 -22.45 -15.04 0.99
CA ALA A 27 -23.58 -15.29 0.09
C ALA A 27 -24.76 -15.94 0.82
N GLU A 28 -24.50 -16.91 1.70
CA GLU A 28 -25.52 -17.52 2.56
C GLU A 28 -26.19 -16.49 3.47
N ARG A 29 -25.41 -15.61 4.11
CA ARG A 29 -25.92 -14.55 5.00
C ARG A 29 -26.87 -13.58 4.28
N ILE A 30 -26.57 -13.22 3.03
CA ILE A 30 -27.40 -12.30 2.25
C ILE A 30 -28.46 -13.01 1.39
N GLY A 31 -28.57 -14.34 1.48
CA GLY A 31 -29.50 -15.15 0.70
C GLY A 31 -29.27 -15.06 -0.82
N LYS A 32 -28.00 -15.01 -1.25
CA LYS A 32 -27.60 -14.92 -2.66
C LYS A 32 -26.63 -16.04 -3.05
N SER A 33 -26.28 -16.10 -4.32
CA SER A 33 -25.21 -16.97 -4.80
C SER A 33 -23.84 -16.42 -4.45
N ARG A 34 -22.83 -17.29 -4.38
CA ARG A 34 -21.42 -16.89 -4.27
C ARG A 34 -20.98 -15.92 -5.37
N SER A 35 -21.46 -16.13 -6.60
CA SER A 35 -21.19 -15.22 -7.73
C SER A 35 -21.77 -13.82 -7.52
N MET A 36 -22.89 -13.69 -6.82
CA MET A 36 -23.46 -12.40 -6.45
C MET A 36 -22.67 -11.72 -5.34
N ALA A 37 -22.18 -12.46 -4.33
CA ALA A 37 -21.28 -11.90 -3.32
C ALA A 37 -19.99 -11.35 -3.97
N SER A 38 -19.41 -12.09 -4.93
CA SER A 38 -18.27 -11.62 -5.72
C SER A 38 -18.57 -10.32 -6.48
N ARG A 39 -19.76 -10.22 -7.10
CA ARG A 39 -20.18 -9.00 -7.83
C ARG A 39 -20.36 -7.81 -6.89
N ILE A 40 -20.97 -8.02 -5.73
CA ILE A 40 -21.15 -6.98 -4.71
C ILE A 40 -19.79 -6.46 -4.23
N LEU A 41 -18.84 -7.36 -3.95
CA LEU A 41 -17.47 -6.96 -3.56
C LEU A 41 -16.76 -6.18 -4.68
N GLN A 42 -17.00 -6.54 -5.94
CA GLN A 42 -16.47 -5.80 -7.08
C GLN A 42 -17.05 -4.39 -7.15
N GLU A 43 -18.37 -4.27 -7.05
CA GLU A 43 -19.08 -2.98 -7.06
C GLU A 43 -18.62 -2.09 -5.91
N ALA A 44 -18.45 -2.63 -4.70
CA ALA A 44 -17.92 -1.89 -3.56
C ALA A 44 -16.53 -1.26 -3.83
N ARG A 45 -15.68 -1.93 -4.63
CA ARG A 45 -14.40 -1.36 -5.08
C ARG A 45 -14.60 -0.30 -6.15
N GLU A 46 -15.48 -0.55 -7.13
CA GLU A 46 -15.72 0.35 -8.25
C GLU A 46 -16.30 1.71 -7.82
N VAL A 47 -17.16 1.70 -6.80
CA VAL A 47 -17.76 2.93 -6.24
C VAL A 47 -16.88 3.59 -5.17
N GLY A 48 -15.71 3.02 -4.86
CA GLY A 48 -14.73 3.62 -3.96
C GLY A 48 -14.97 3.39 -2.47
N LEU A 49 -15.84 2.46 -2.07
CA LEU A 49 -16.03 2.09 -0.66
C LEU A 49 -14.86 1.27 -0.09
N VAL A 50 -13.99 0.74 -0.95
CA VAL A 50 -12.84 -0.09 -0.57
C VAL A 50 -11.56 0.46 -1.20
N GLU A 51 -10.60 0.83 -0.36
CA GLU A 51 -9.22 1.15 -0.75
C GLU A 51 -8.28 0.01 -0.35
N ILE A 52 -7.54 -0.55 -1.31
CA ILE A 52 -6.57 -1.62 -1.05
C ILE A 52 -5.15 -1.04 -1.12
N LYS A 53 -4.47 -0.97 0.02
CA LYS A 53 -3.07 -0.53 0.11
C LYS A 53 -2.14 -1.73 0.31
N VAL A 54 -1.39 -2.08 -0.73
CA VAL A 54 -0.38 -3.14 -0.66
C VAL A 54 1.00 -2.52 -0.44
N THR A 55 1.65 -2.88 0.67
CA THR A 55 3.04 -2.47 0.94
C THR A 55 3.98 -3.60 0.56
N PHE A 56 4.76 -3.40 -0.51
CA PHE A 56 5.79 -4.37 -0.93
C PHE A 56 7.16 -3.93 -0.41
N PRO A 57 7.94 -4.81 0.23
CA PRO A 57 9.31 -4.49 0.61
C PRO A 57 10.16 -4.37 -0.66
N LEU A 58 10.60 -3.15 -0.99
CA LEU A 58 11.62 -2.95 -2.02
C LEU A 58 12.89 -3.69 -1.58
N LYS A 59 13.29 -4.74 -2.31
CA LYS A 59 14.64 -5.29 -2.20
C LYS A 59 15.59 -4.16 -2.59
N ARG A 60 16.28 -3.58 -1.61
CA ARG A 60 17.41 -2.69 -1.89
C ARG A 60 18.47 -3.54 -2.56
N ASP A 61 18.67 -3.34 -3.85
CA ASP A 61 19.76 -3.96 -4.59
C ASP A 61 21.06 -3.25 -4.17
N THR A 62 21.64 -3.73 -3.07
CA THR A 62 22.83 -3.13 -2.42
C THR A 62 24.04 -3.06 -3.38
N GLU A 63 24.01 -3.79 -4.50
CA GLU A 63 25.08 -3.78 -5.49
C GLU A 63 25.11 -2.48 -6.31
N LEU A 64 23.96 -1.87 -6.63
CA LEU A 64 23.88 -0.63 -7.41
C LEU A 64 24.32 0.60 -6.62
N GLU A 65 24.11 0.59 -5.29
CA GLU A 65 24.53 1.69 -4.41
C GLU A 65 26.07 1.80 -4.37
N SER A 66 26.77 0.67 -4.43
CA SER A 66 28.24 0.61 -4.44
C SER A 66 28.87 1.09 -5.75
N PHE A 67 28.17 0.94 -6.89
CA PHE A 67 28.63 1.47 -8.17
C PHE A 67 28.50 3.00 -8.23
N SER A 68 27.37 3.53 -7.73
CA SER A 68 27.12 4.98 -7.73
C SER A 68 28.09 5.74 -6.81
N LEU A 69 28.45 5.15 -5.66
CA LEU A 69 29.45 5.72 -4.74
C LEU A 69 30.87 5.76 -5.33
N LYS A 70 31.26 4.80 -6.17
CA LYS A 70 32.58 4.79 -6.82
C LYS A 70 32.71 5.81 -7.95
N HIS A 71 31.62 6.17 -8.62
CA HIS A 71 31.65 7.09 -9.76
C HIS A 71 31.47 8.56 -9.35
N LEU A 72 30.89 8.82 -8.18
CA LEU A 72 30.72 10.17 -7.63
C LEU A 72 31.97 10.74 -6.93
N THR A 73 33.05 9.97 -6.81
CA THR A 73 34.35 10.41 -6.25
C THR A 73 35.38 10.80 -7.31
N SER A 74 35.14 10.55 -8.60
CA SER A 74 36.10 10.89 -9.67
C SER A 74 35.99 12.33 -10.19
N GLY A 75 35.56 13.29 -9.35
CA GLY A 75 35.45 14.67 -9.81
C GLY A 75 34.86 15.68 -8.82
N LYS A 76 34.90 15.42 -7.50
CA LYS A 76 34.51 16.45 -6.53
C LYS A 76 35.76 17.18 -6.02
N PRO A 77 35.88 18.51 -6.21
CA PRO A 77 36.98 19.27 -5.63
C PRO A 77 36.93 19.13 -4.09
N MET A 78 38.10 19.07 -3.44
CA MET A 78 38.27 18.84 -1.98
C MET A 78 37.41 19.73 -1.07
N PHE A 79 36.84 20.82 -1.60
CA PHE A 79 35.88 21.68 -0.91
C PHE A 79 34.62 20.96 -0.43
N TRP A 80 34.14 19.96 -1.19
CA TRP A 80 32.94 19.20 -0.84
C TRP A 80 33.14 18.21 0.31
N LEU A 81 34.38 17.75 0.54
CA LEU A 81 34.69 16.88 1.66
C LEU A 81 34.71 17.66 2.99
N ILE A 82 35.18 18.91 2.94
CA ILE A 82 35.14 19.83 4.09
C ILE A 82 33.68 20.11 4.49
N LEU A 83 32.78 20.37 3.52
CA LEU A 83 31.36 20.58 3.82
C LEU A 83 30.69 19.36 4.48
N LEU A 84 31.10 18.15 4.08
CA LEU A 84 30.57 16.91 4.65
C LEU A 84 31.00 16.71 6.11
N ILE A 85 32.21 17.13 6.48
CA ILE A 85 32.72 17.08 7.86
C ILE A 85 32.05 18.14 8.75
N ILE A 86 31.73 19.33 8.21
CA ILE A 86 31.10 20.39 9.00
C ILE A 86 29.61 20.08 9.27
N LYS A 87 28.90 19.44 8.33
CA LYS A 87 27.46 19.14 8.47
C LYS A 87 27.16 18.07 9.53
N THR A 88 28.14 17.24 9.93
CA THR A 88 27.94 16.16 10.92
C THR A 88 28.20 16.57 12.37
N SER A 89 28.78 17.74 12.63
CA SER A 89 29.10 18.22 13.99
C SER A 89 28.07 19.21 14.57
N SER A 90 26.93 19.42 13.92
CA SER A 90 25.88 20.32 14.40
C SER A 90 24.51 19.64 14.33
N GLY A 91 24.24 18.78 15.31
CA GLY A 91 22.96 18.10 15.44
C GLY A 91 22.94 16.95 16.45
N SER A 92 23.43 17.19 17.67
CA SER A 92 23.07 16.41 18.85
C SER A 92 23.18 17.31 20.08
N VAL A 93 22.11 18.05 20.33
CA VAL A 93 21.56 18.31 21.67
C VAL A 93 20.06 18.08 21.55
#